data_AF-A0A6C0ITR0-F1
#
_entry.id   AF-A0A6C0ITR0-F1
#
_cell.length_a   1.000
_cell.length_b   1.000
_cell.length_c   1.000
_cell.angle_alpha   90.00
_cell.angle_beta   90.00
_cell.angle_gamma   90.00
#
_symmetry.space_group_name_H-M   'P 1'
#
loop_
_entity.id
_entity.type
_entity.pdbx_description
1 polymer ?
#
loop_
_entity_poly.entity_id
_entity_poly.type
_entity_poly.pdbx_seq_one_letter_code
_entity_poly.pdbx_strand_id
1 'polypeptide(L)'
;MSLARRMNNEQKSWNKKISAESHIYIVYEVEKREVLVSVYKRRLKRVIFFKLELGWEYPFSPPKCELSIDLKKWNNMYQYFFNITNQSIKNWRHKNGAACPCCMSLLCSQNWGPMNNILEIGEELSKHIDEKLELMEKLYVDIIIRKNAGKLPDEMIEYIKEFI
;
A
#
# COMPACT_ATOMS: atom_id res chain seq x y z
N MET A 1 10.45 23.77 13.44
CA MET A 1 11.41 22.67 13.21
C MET A 1 11.79 22.69 11.73
N SER A 2 13.08 22.64 11.35
CA SER A 2 13.45 22.63 9.92
C SER A 2 13.27 21.24 9.30
N LEU A 3 12.92 21.18 8.01
CA LEU A 3 12.80 19.92 7.26
C LEU A 3 14.07 19.09 7.37
N ALA A 4 15.24 19.70 7.17
CA ALA A 4 16.53 19.01 7.26
C ALA A 4 16.74 18.35 8.62
N ARG A 5 16.43 19.06 9.73
CA ARG A 5 16.52 18.49 11.07
C ARG A 5 15.55 17.33 11.27
N ARG A 6 14.33 17.46 10.74
CA ARG A 6 13.30 16.42 10.80
C ARG A 6 13.74 15.16 10.05
N MET A 7 14.23 15.30 8.82
CA MET A 7 14.73 14.18 8.00
C MET A 7 15.93 13.48 8.63
N ASN A 8 16.88 14.24 9.17
CA ASN A 8 18.03 13.67 9.89
C ASN A 8 17.61 12.84 11.12
N ASN A 9 16.52 13.23 11.79
CA ASN A 9 15.99 12.46 12.92
C ASN A 9 15.27 11.19 12.45
N GLU A 10 14.45 11.28 11.40
CA GLU A 10 13.75 10.12 10.85
C GLU A 10 14.72 9.06 10.29
N GLN A 11 15.75 9.47 9.54
CA GLN A 11 16.75 8.56 8.97
C GLN A 11 17.44 7.65 9.99
N LYS A 12 17.64 8.15 11.22
CA LYS A 12 18.21 7.34 12.32
C LYS A 12 17.33 6.14 12.68
N SER A 13 16.02 6.27 12.53
CA SER A 13 15.06 5.21 12.79
C SER A 13 14.96 4.22 11.62
N TRP A 14 15.10 4.70 10.39
CA TRP A 14 15.04 3.87 9.18
C TRP A 14 16.13 2.80 9.22
N ASN A 15 17.38 3.19 9.46
CA ASN A 15 18.51 2.26 9.50
C ASN A 15 18.38 1.14 10.54
N LYS A 16 17.57 1.32 11.60
CA LYS A 16 17.39 0.34 12.68
C LYS A 16 16.29 -0.69 12.40
N LYS A 17 15.24 -0.32 11.67
CA LYS A 17 14.06 -1.17 11.42
C LYS A 17 14.10 -1.91 10.07
N ILE A 18 14.84 -1.40 9.10
CA ILE A 18 14.97 -1.99 7.75
C ILE A 18 15.56 -3.42 7.77
N SER A 19 16.23 -3.84 8.87
CA SER A 19 16.88 -5.15 8.96
C SER A 19 16.02 -6.28 9.55
N ALA A 20 14.84 -5.99 10.11
CA ALA A 20 14.20 -6.95 11.02
C ALA A 20 13.12 -7.85 10.38
N GLU A 21 12.21 -7.35 9.54
CA GLU A 21 11.07 -8.16 9.06
C GLU A 21 10.28 -7.49 7.92
N SER A 22 10.17 -6.17 7.99
CA SER A 22 9.53 -5.34 6.97
C SER A 22 10.58 -4.94 5.93
N HIS A 23 10.60 -5.61 4.77
CA HIS A 23 11.48 -5.30 3.63
C HIS A 23 11.15 -3.95 2.97
N ILE A 24 11.11 -2.90 3.78
CA ILE A 24 10.88 -1.52 3.40
C ILE A 24 12.26 -0.88 3.31
N TYR A 25 12.58 -0.16 2.23
CA TYR A 25 13.79 0.64 2.13
C TYR A 25 13.41 2.06 1.75
N ILE A 26 14.00 3.04 2.44
CA ILE A 26 13.65 4.45 2.29
C ILE A 26 14.90 5.21 1.86
N VAL A 27 14.78 5.98 0.78
CA VAL A 27 15.83 6.85 0.24
C VAL A 27 15.29 8.27 0.17
N TYR A 28 16.01 9.24 0.72
CA TYR A 28 15.60 10.65 0.71
C TYR A 28 16.52 11.48 -0.20
N GLU A 29 15.92 12.19 -1.16
CA GLU A 29 16.62 13.13 -2.03
C GLU A 29 16.34 14.57 -1.57
N VAL A 30 17.34 15.18 -0.92
CA VAL A 30 17.22 16.47 -0.22
C VAL A 30 16.83 17.59 -1.19
N GLU A 31 17.49 17.67 -2.35
CA GLU A 31 17.32 18.77 -3.32
C GLU A 31 15.90 18.84 -3.87
N LYS A 32 15.26 17.69 -4.06
CA LYS A 32 13.89 17.60 -4.61
C LYS A 32 12.81 17.62 -3.54
N ARG A 33 13.17 17.49 -2.26
CA ARG A 33 12.21 17.26 -1.14
C ARG A 33 11.33 16.04 -1.41
N GLU A 34 11.93 15.02 -2.00
CA GLU A 34 11.28 13.78 -2.41
C GLU A 34 11.87 12.61 -1.62
N VAL A 35 11.01 11.69 -1.19
CA VAL A 35 11.40 10.45 -0.54
C VAL A 35 10.90 9.28 -1.36
N LEU A 36 11.80 8.39 -1.73
CA LEU A 36 11.46 7.11 -2.34
C LEU A 36 11.34 6.05 -1.26
N VAL A 37 10.13 5.51 -1.10
CA VAL A 37 9.86 4.36 -0.24
C VAL A 37 9.70 3.14 -1.15
N SER A 38 10.46 2.09 -0.89
CA SER A 38 10.38 0.84 -1.63
C SER A 38 9.98 -0.28 -0.69
N VAL A 39 9.06 -1.13 -1.13
CA VAL A 39 8.51 -2.23 -0.34
C VAL A 39 8.67 -3.51 -1.15
N TYR A 40 9.49 -4.43 -0.66
CA TYR A 40 9.58 -5.76 -1.24
C TYR A 40 8.47 -6.67 -0.70
N LYS A 41 7.72 -7.28 -1.62
CA LYS A 41 6.68 -8.24 -1.30
C LYS A 41 7.08 -9.63 -1.76
N ARG A 42 7.31 -10.52 -0.80
CA ARG A 42 7.68 -11.92 -1.05
C ARG A 42 6.65 -12.66 -1.91
N ARG A 43 5.36 -12.44 -1.65
CA ARG A 43 4.24 -13.02 -2.44
C ARG A 43 4.30 -12.63 -3.92
N LEU A 44 4.72 -11.40 -4.21
CA LEU A 44 4.89 -10.89 -5.57
C LEU A 44 6.28 -11.18 -6.16
N LYS A 45 7.24 -11.56 -5.30
CA LYS A 45 8.69 -11.63 -5.60
C LYS A 45 9.22 -10.34 -6.23
N ARG A 46 8.69 -9.18 -5.82
CA ARG A 46 8.95 -7.88 -6.45
C ARG A 46 8.99 -6.74 -5.45
N VAL A 47 9.66 -5.66 -5.87
CA VAL A 47 9.71 -4.37 -5.16
C VAL A 47 8.68 -3.42 -5.76
N ILE A 48 7.90 -2.78 -4.90
CA ILE A 48 6.96 -1.72 -5.25
C ILE A 48 7.55 -0.41 -4.76
N PHE A 49 7.53 0.62 -5.60
CA PHE A 49 8.11 1.92 -5.30
C PHE A 49 7.01 2.97 -5.13
N PHE A 50 7.13 3.78 -4.09
CA PHE A 50 6.28 4.90 -3.76
C PHE A 50 7.13 6.15 -3.66
N LYS A 51 6.69 7.20 -4.33
CA LYS A 51 7.30 8.51 -4.27
C LYS A 51 6.47 9.38 -3.32
N LEU A 52 7.13 9.91 -2.30
CA LEU A 52 6.54 10.88 -1.37
C LEU A 52 7.09 12.27 -1.67
N GLU A 53 6.22 13.23 -1.95
CA GLU A 53 6.57 14.64 -2.11
C GLU A 53 6.33 15.38 -0.78
N LEU A 54 7.40 15.95 -0.22
CA LEU A 54 7.35 16.68 1.04
C LEU A 54 7.05 18.16 0.78
N GLY A 55 5.82 18.59 1.11
CA GLY A 55 5.41 19.99 1.01
C GLY A 55 6.20 20.93 1.93
N TRP A 56 6.01 22.24 1.72
CA TRP A 56 6.60 23.29 2.58
C TRP A 56 6.17 23.19 4.05
N GLU A 57 4.96 22.67 4.29
CA GLU A 57 4.39 22.54 5.62
C GLU A 57 4.80 21.26 6.36
N TYR A 58 5.52 20.34 5.72
CA TYR A 58 5.96 19.11 6.40
C TYR A 58 6.86 19.45 7.62
N PRO A 59 6.63 18.84 8.80
CA PRO A 59 5.76 17.68 9.08
C PRO A 59 4.35 18.03 9.58
N PHE A 60 3.89 19.29 9.51
CA PHE A 60 2.57 19.70 9.97
C PHE A 60 1.44 19.32 9.00
N SER A 61 1.79 19.02 7.75
CA SER A 61 0.89 18.46 6.74
C SER A 61 1.49 17.16 6.16
N PRO A 62 0.65 16.18 5.78
CA PRO A 62 1.12 14.91 5.25
C PRO A 62 1.83 15.10 3.90
N PRO A 63 2.77 14.20 3.55
CA PRO A 63 3.35 14.20 2.21
C PRO A 63 2.33 13.71 1.18
N LYS A 64 2.50 14.10 -0.08
CA LYS A 64 1.73 13.49 -1.18
C LYS A 64 2.39 12.17 -1.56
N CYS A 65 1.62 11.11 -1.73
CA CYS A 65 2.13 9.80 -2.10
C CYS A 65 1.67 9.42 -3.51
N GLU A 66 2.62 9.04 -4.34
CA GLU A 66 2.38 8.52 -5.68
C GLU A 66 3.03 7.16 -5.83
N LEU A 67 2.37 6.28 -6.58
CA LEU A 67 2.93 4.99 -6.94
C LEU A 67 3.94 5.19 -8.08
N SER A 68 5.22 5.05 -7.79
CA SER A 68 6.32 5.28 -8.74
C SER A 68 6.68 3.99 -9.47
N ILE A 69 5.77 3.45 -10.26
CA ILE A 69 6.06 2.33 -11.16
C ILE A 69 6.47 2.89 -12.52
N ASP A 70 7.45 2.27 -13.18
CA ASP A 70 7.59 2.40 -14.63
C ASP A 70 6.38 1.72 -15.31
N LEU A 71 5.26 2.45 -15.35
CA LEU A 71 3.95 1.97 -15.79
C LEU A 71 3.99 1.44 -17.23
N LYS A 72 4.97 1.86 -18.04
CA LYS A 72 5.15 1.39 -19.42
C LYS A 72 5.46 -0.11 -19.49
N LYS A 73 6.17 -0.69 -18.51
CA LYS A 73 6.41 -2.14 -18.43
C LYS A 73 5.24 -2.94 -17.82
N TRP A 74 4.27 -2.26 -17.20
CA TRP A 74 3.27 -2.87 -16.29
C TRP A 74 1.82 -2.53 -16.68
N ASN A 75 1.60 -2.18 -17.94
CA ASN A 75 0.48 -1.32 -18.35
C ASN A 75 -0.94 -1.87 -18.14
N ASN A 76 -1.15 -3.19 -18.03
CA ASN A 76 -2.51 -3.74 -17.95
C ASN A 76 -2.88 -4.23 -16.55
N MET A 77 -2.15 -5.17 -15.97
CA MET A 77 -2.58 -5.81 -14.71
C MET A 77 -2.54 -4.86 -13.50
N TYR A 78 -1.60 -3.91 -13.48
CA TYR A 78 -1.38 -3.03 -12.32
C TYR A 78 -2.23 -1.77 -12.29
N GLN A 79 -2.61 -1.22 -13.46
CA GLN A 79 -3.60 -0.14 -13.50
C GLN A 79 -4.93 -0.63 -12.93
N TYR A 80 -5.39 -1.82 -13.32
CA TYR A 80 -6.58 -2.43 -12.71
C TYR A 80 -6.36 -2.82 -11.24
N PHE A 81 -5.16 -3.28 -10.88
CA PHE A 81 -4.83 -3.58 -9.49
C PHE A 81 -5.06 -2.37 -8.60
N PHE A 82 -4.51 -1.20 -8.93
CA PHE A 82 -4.60 -0.01 -8.07
C PHE A 82 -5.87 0.83 -8.25
N ASN A 83 -6.62 0.62 -9.33
CA ASN A 83 -7.87 1.35 -9.55
C ASN A 83 -8.93 1.00 -8.52
N ILE A 84 -9.37 2.01 -7.77
CA ILE A 84 -10.57 1.93 -6.95
C ILE A 84 -11.77 2.13 -7.88
N THR A 85 -12.59 1.09 -8.06
CA THR A 85 -13.84 1.21 -8.82
C THR A 85 -14.95 1.79 -7.93
N ASN A 86 -15.98 2.40 -8.54
CA ASN A 86 -17.17 2.84 -7.82
C ASN A 86 -17.83 1.70 -7.01
N GLN A 87 -17.78 0.47 -7.54
CA GLN A 87 -18.29 -0.71 -6.82
C GLN A 87 -17.43 -1.05 -5.60
N SER A 88 -16.10 -0.94 -5.72
CA SER A 88 -15.18 -1.12 -4.59
C SER A 88 -15.46 -0.12 -3.47
N ILE A 89 -15.76 1.15 -3.79
CA ILE A 89 -16.15 2.18 -2.81
C ILE A 89 -17.48 1.84 -2.15
N LYS A 90 -18.49 1.41 -2.93
CA LYS A 90 -19.79 0.99 -2.38
C LYS A 90 -19.66 -0.18 -1.43
N ASN A 91 -18.92 -1.22 -1.81
CA ASN A 91 -18.67 -2.39 -0.97
C ASN A 91 -17.93 -2.01 0.31
N TRP A 92 -16.91 -1.14 0.20
CA TRP A 92 -16.21 -0.61 1.35
C TRP A 92 -17.15 0.12 2.30
N ARG A 93 -17.99 1.00 1.77
CA ARG A 93 -18.92 1.80 2.59
C ARG A 93 -19.97 0.93 3.28
N HIS A 94 -20.38 -0.16 2.66
CA HIS A 94 -21.28 -1.13 3.29
C HIS A 94 -20.64 -1.80 4.52
N LYS A 95 -19.34 -2.11 4.44
CA LYS A 95 -18.61 -2.78 5.53
C LYS A 95 -18.09 -1.82 6.61
N ASN A 96 -17.63 -0.63 6.22
CA ASN A 96 -16.88 0.30 7.07
C ASN A 96 -17.60 1.65 7.28
N GLY A 97 -18.86 1.77 6.87
CA GLY A 97 -19.65 3.01 6.99
C GLY A 97 -19.25 4.08 5.97
N ALA A 98 -19.59 5.34 6.24
CA ALA A 98 -19.42 6.43 5.26
C ALA A 98 -17.96 6.84 4.99
N ALA A 99 -16.99 6.36 5.79
CA ALA A 99 -15.58 6.73 5.66
C ALA A 99 -14.97 6.23 4.34
N CYS A 100 -14.28 7.11 3.60
CA CYS A 100 -13.49 6.66 2.45
C CYS A 100 -12.24 5.91 2.94
N PRO A 101 -11.71 4.94 2.16
CA PRO A 101 -10.42 4.32 2.47
C PRO A 101 -9.30 5.36 2.65
N CYS A 102 -9.35 6.45 1.88
CA CYS A 102 -8.43 7.58 2.01
C CYS A 102 -8.48 8.27 3.38
N CYS A 103 -9.63 8.32 4.05
CA CYS A 103 -9.82 8.95 5.35
C CYS A 103 -9.31 8.10 6.51
N MET A 104 -8.90 6.86 6.25
CA MET A 104 -8.33 5.95 7.25
C MET A 104 -6.80 5.88 7.17
N SER A 105 -6.20 6.41 6.10
CA SER A 105 -4.75 6.42 5.91
C SER A 105 -4.09 7.51 6.75
N LEU A 106 -2.84 7.27 7.17
CA LEU A 106 -1.94 8.27 7.73
C LEU A 106 -1.74 9.48 6.81
N LEU A 107 -1.89 9.30 5.48
CA LEU A 107 -1.77 10.39 4.52
C LEU A 107 -3.00 11.31 4.48
N CYS A 108 -4.07 10.99 5.19
CA CYS A 108 -5.20 11.90 5.36
C CYS A 108 -4.82 13.02 6.33
N SER A 109 -5.18 14.26 5.98
CA SER A 109 -4.94 15.43 6.85
C SER A 109 -5.59 15.32 8.23
N GLN A 110 -6.65 14.52 8.38
CA GLN A 110 -7.32 14.28 9.67
C GLN A 110 -6.57 13.29 10.58
N ASN A 111 -5.76 12.40 10.00
CA ASN A 111 -5.02 11.39 10.75
C ASN A 111 -3.53 11.72 10.88
N TRP A 112 -3.04 12.67 10.07
CA TRP A 112 -1.66 13.09 10.10
C TRP A 112 -1.41 14.06 11.25
N GLY A 113 -0.44 13.71 12.09
CA GLY A 113 0.17 14.63 13.04
C GLY A 113 1.67 14.77 12.80
N PRO A 114 2.30 15.84 13.30
CA PRO A 114 3.74 16.02 13.21
C PRO A 114 4.54 14.98 14.01
N MET A 115 3.91 14.07 14.74
CA MET A 115 4.58 12.94 15.36
C MET A 115 4.68 11.73 14.41
N ASN A 116 3.82 11.65 13.40
CA ASN A 116 3.87 10.59 12.40
C ASN A 116 5.06 10.76 11.48
N ASN A 117 5.61 9.66 10.98
CA ASN A 117 6.84 9.66 10.19
C ASN A 117 6.76 8.81 8.91
N ILE A 118 7.75 8.96 8.03
CA ILE A 118 7.80 8.29 6.73
C ILE A 118 7.87 6.77 6.86
N LEU A 119 8.50 6.25 7.92
CA LEU A 119 8.59 4.82 8.12
C LEU A 119 7.22 4.22 8.44
N GLU A 120 6.41 4.89 9.26
CA GLU A 120 5.03 4.50 9.53
C GLU A 120 4.17 4.53 8.25
N ILE A 121 4.37 5.53 7.38
CA ILE A 121 3.74 5.53 6.04
C ILE A 121 4.16 4.28 5.26
N GLY A 122 5.45 3.93 5.25
CA GLY A 122 5.95 2.73 4.59
C GLY A 122 5.36 1.44 5.15
N GLU A 123 5.21 1.35 6.47
CA GLU A 123 4.59 0.22 7.18
C GLU A 123 3.10 0.10 6.81
N GLU A 124 2.35 1.20 6.79
CA GLU A 124 0.96 1.26 6.34
C GLU A 124 0.81 0.82 4.87
N LEU A 125 1.64 1.36 3.97
CA LEU A 125 1.63 1.01 2.55
C LEU A 125 1.92 -0.49 2.35
N SER A 126 2.90 -1.03 3.08
CA SER A 126 3.21 -2.45 3.08
C SER A 126 1.99 -3.27 3.48
N LYS A 127 1.35 -2.94 4.61
CA LYS A 127 0.16 -3.65 5.08
C LYS A 127 -0.99 -3.59 4.06
N HIS A 128 -1.28 -2.43 3.50
CA HIS A 128 -2.35 -2.27 2.50
C HIS A 128 -2.10 -3.10 1.24
N ILE A 129 -0.84 -3.29 0.81
CA ILE A 129 -0.54 -4.18 -0.31
C ILE A 129 -0.90 -5.63 0.05
N ASP A 130 -0.59 -6.11 1.26
CA ASP A 130 -0.87 -7.49 1.65
C ASP A 130 -2.37 -7.77 1.76
N GLU A 131 -3.12 -6.85 2.39
CA GLU A 131 -4.59 -6.93 2.49
C GLU A 131 -5.23 -6.98 1.11
N LYS A 132 -4.67 -6.22 0.17
CA LYS A 132 -5.16 -6.17 -1.20
C LYS A 132 -4.86 -7.45 -1.98
N LEU A 133 -3.68 -8.04 -1.79
CA LEU A 133 -3.34 -9.33 -2.38
C LEU A 133 -4.26 -10.43 -1.88
N GLU A 134 -4.53 -10.46 -0.58
CA GLU A 134 -5.47 -11.40 0.02
C GLU A 134 -6.90 -11.24 -0.55
N LEU A 135 -7.37 -10.00 -0.68
CA LEU A 135 -8.67 -9.73 -1.30
C LEU A 135 -8.72 -10.21 -2.74
N MET A 136 -7.65 -10.02 -3.51
CA MET A 136 -7.62 -10.48 -4.89
C MET A 136 -7.66 -12.00 -5.00
N GLU A 137 -6.90 -12.71 -4.17
CA GLU A 137 -6.89 -14.18 -4.19
C GLU A 137 -8.28 -14.74 -3.92
N LYS A 138 -8.98 -14.18 -2.92
CA LYS A 138 -10.40 -14.48 -2.63
C LYS A 138 -11.28 -14.26 -3.86
N LEU A 139 -11.15 -13.11 -4.52
CA LEU A 139 -11.94 -12.79 -5.71
C LEU A 139 -11.62 -13.70 -6.91
N TYR A 140 -10.35 -14.03 -7.15
CA TYR A 140 -9.95 -14.90 -8.25
C TYR A 140 -10.44 -16.33 -8.03
N VAL A 141 -10.39 -16.82 -6.81
CA VAL A 141 -10.95 -18.14 -6.47
C VAL A 141 -12.45 -18.17 -6.73
N ASP A 142 -13.19 -17.16 -6.27
CA ASP A 142 -14.62 -17.05 -6.54
C ASP A 142 -14.91 -17.07 -8.05
N ILE A 143 -14.10 -16.36 -8.84
CA ILE A 143 -14.22 -16.36 -10.31
C ILE A 143 -13.93 -17.74 -10.90
N ILE A 144 -12.89 -18.44 -10.43
CA ILE A 144 -12.53 -19.79 -10.88
C ILE A 144 -13.66 -20.77 -10.56
N ILE A 145 -14.18 -20.75 -9.33
CA ILE A 145 -15.30 -21.60 -8.91
C ILE A 145 -16.52 -21.33 -9.78
N ARG A 146 -16.91 -20.05 -9.96
CA ARG A 146 -18.08 -19.69 -10.78
C ARG A 146 -17.93 -20.08 -12.26
N LYS A 147 -16.75 -19.84 -12.86
CA LYS A 147 -16.48 -20.22 -14.25
C LYS A 147 -16.49 -21.73 -14.48
N ASN A 148 -16.21 -22.50 -13.43
CA ASN A 148 -16.19 -23.95 -13.45
C ASN A 148 -17.34 -24.57 -12.66
N ALA A 149 -18.42 -23.81 -12.40
CA ALA A 149 -19.59 -24.32 -11.70
C ALA A 149 -20.16 -25.53 -12.47
N GLY A 150 -20.33 -26.66 -11.77
CA GLY A 150 -20.76 -27.94 -12.36
C GLY A 150 -19.67 -28.69 -13.14
N LYS A 151 -18.44 -28.18 -13.21
CA LYS A 151 -17.28 -28.85 -13.83
C LYS A 151 -16.22 -29.29 -12.81
N LEU A 152 -16.12 -28.60 -11.68
CA LEU A 152 -15.26 -29.00 -10.57
C LEU A 152 -16.07 -29.86 -9.59
N PRO A 153 -15.53 -31.01 -9.14
CA PRO A 153 -16.10 -31.75 -8.02
C PRO A 153 -16.17 -30.89 -6.76
N ASP A 154 -17.22 -31.05 -5.95
CA ASP A 154 -17.43 -30.27 -4.73
C ASP A 154 -16.26 -30.38 -3.76
N GLU A 155 -15.63 -31.56 -3.65
CA GLU A 155 -14.44 -31.79 -2.84
C GLU A 155 -13.24 -30.91 -3.26
N MET A 156 -13.08 -30.64 -4.57
CA MET A 156 -12.02 -29.74 -5.04
C MET A 156 -12.34 -28.28 -4.71
N ILE A 157 -13.62 -27.91 -4.73
CA ILE A 157 -14.06 -26.56 -4.37
C ILE A 157 -13.81 -26.31 -2.88
N GLU A 158 -14.17 -27.26 -2.02
CA GLU A 158 -13.91 -27.17 -0.58
C GLU A 158 -12.41 -27.16 -0.28
N TYR A 159 -11.63 -28.03 -0.92
CA TYR A 159 -10.16 -28.02 -0.81
C TYR A 159 -9.58 -26.65 -1.20
N ILE A 160 -10.02 -26.05 -2.31
CA ILE A 160 -9.53 -24.72 -2.74
C ILE A 160 -9.87 -23.64 -1.69
N LYS A 161 -11.05 -23.71 -1.06
CA LYS A 161 -11.45 -22.75 -0.01
C LYS A 161 -10.59 -22.85 1.25
N GLU A 162 -10.02 -24.02 1.56
CA GLU A 162 -9.18 -24.22 2.76
C GLU A 162 -7.83 -23.50 2.70
N PHE A 163 -7.35 -23.10 1.51
CA PHE A 163 -6.06 -22.39 1.34
C PHE A 163 -6.19 -20.86 1.27
N ILE A 164 -7.35 -20.30 1.65
CA ILE A 164 -7.73 -18.87 1.51
C ILE A 164 -8.15 -18.27 2.84
#